data_AF-A0A6J8BIH8-F1
#
_entry.id   AF-A0A6J8BIH8-F1
#
_cell.length_a   1.000
_cell.length_b   1.000
_cell.length_c   1.000
_cell.angle_alpha   90.00
_cell.angle_beta   90.00
_cell.angle_gamma   90.00
#
_symmetry.space_group_name_H-M   'P 1'
#
loop_
_entity.id
_entity.type
_entity.pdbx_description
1 polymer ?
#
loop_
_entity_poly.entity_id
_entity_poly.type
_entity_poly.pdbx_seq_one_letter_code
_entity_poly.pdbx_strand_id
1 'polypeptide(L)'
;MVYVKKLPTKDFKWEEDPDYYKKVPKGRGCLIKCDLKYTDKCKKKTIKYPLAPEKTRPKKEELSNYQLNLLGNKPLESDWLAKYINFNTEQRTKSKSDFEKDLWKLMNNSFYGKTLEDIRGRSEIKLLTDREEVKKYIKKPNFKDSTIFNDNLVAIENNVTSVKFNKPIYLGQAILDYSKQLMYDFYYNVVNKLWKKNELIASDTDSIFLNIKTEDIYEDMKK
;
A
#
# COMPACT_ATOMS: atom_id res chain seq x y z
N MET A 1 7.96 0.13 -23.66
CA MET A 1 6.99 -0.92 -23.29
C MET A 1 6.57 -0.72 -21.83
N VAL A 2 5.27 -0.66 -21.52
CA VAL A 2 4.82 -0.68 -20.12
C VAL A 2 4.93 -2.11 -19.61
N TYR A 3 5.77 -2.34 -18.60
CA TYR A 3 6.05 -3.67 -18.09
C TYR A 3 4.97 -4.09 -17.08
N VAL A 4 3.95 -4.81 -17.55
CA VAL A 4 2.84 -5.25 -16.69
C VAL A 4 3.34 -6.29 -15.68
N LYS A 5 3.33 -5.92 -14.39
CA LYS A 5 3.56 -6.84 -13.27
C LYS A 5 2.25 -7.56 -12.93
N LYS A 6 2.30 -8.87 -12.72
CA LYS A 6 1.17 -9.64 -12.20
C LYS A 6 1.02 -9.38 -10.71
N LEU A 7 -0.22 -9.45 -10.22
CA LEU A 7 -0.53 -9.25 -8.82
C LEU A 7 -0.97 -10.59 -8.19
N PRO A 8 -0.59 -10.86 -6.93
CA PRO A 8 -1.10 -12.02 -6.22
C PRO A 8 -2.61 -11.82 -6.01
N THR A 9 -3.41 -12.85 -6.31
CA THR A 9 -4.88 -12.73 -6.30
C THR A 9 -5.56 -13.55 -5.22
N LYS A 10 -4.98 -14.71 -4.88
CA LYS A 10 -5.58 -15.73 -4.03
C LYS A 10 -4.55 -16.80 -3.70
N ASP A 11 -5.00 -17.83 -3.00
CA ASP A 11 -4.34 -19.13 -2.95
C ASP A 11 -2.93 -19.14 -2.32
N PHE A 12 -2.75 -18.24 -1.37
CA PHE A 12 -1.60 -18.17 -0.47
C PHE A 12 -1.41 -19.48 0.27
N LYS A 13 -0.16 -19.93 0.33
CA LYS A 13 0.29 -21.10 1.07
C LYS A 13 1.29 -20.65 2.12
N TRP A 14 1.33 -21.34 3.25
CA TRP A 14 2.50 -21.29 4.10
C TRP A 14 3.52 -22.31 3.59
N GLU A 15 4.77 -21.94 3.72
CA GLU A 15 5.92 -22.72 3.28
C GLU A 15 6.75 -23.02 4.52
N GLU A 16 7.06 -24.29 4.72
CA GLU A 16 7.77 -24.77 5.91
C GLU A 16 9.29 -24.71 5.71
N ASP A 17 9.77 -24.78 4.46
CA ASP A 17 11.17 -24.56 4.13
C ASP A 17 11.53 -23.07 4.31
N PRO A 18 12.33 -22.70 5.34
CA PRO A 18 12.71 -21.32 5.58
C PRO A 18 13.62 -20.76 4.46
N ASP A 19 14.17 -21.63 3.61
CA ASP A 19 15.04 -21.29 2.50
C ASP A 19 14.34 -21.28 1.13
N TYR A 20 13.04 -21.62 1.05
CA TYR A 20 12.28 -21.64 -0.21
C TYR A 20 12.35 -20.31 -0.98
N TYR A 21 12.41 -19.19 -0.26
CA TYR A 21 12.54 -17.86 -0.86
C TYR A 21 13.80 -17.69 -1.72
N LYS A 22 14.83 -18.53 -1.53
CA LYS A 22 16.05 -18.56 -2.34
C LYS A 22 15.83 -19.25 -3.70
N LYS A 23 14.73 -20.01 -3.85
CA LYS A 23 14.42 -20.87 -5.02
C LYS A 23 12.93 -20.78 -5.43
N VAL A 24 12.30 -19.62 -5.27
CA VAL A 24 10.88 -19.44 -5.63
C VAL A 24 10.66 -19.78 -7.11
N PRO A 25 9.73 -20.70 -7.46
CA PRO A 25 9.42 -21.04 -8.84
C PRO A 25 8.96 -19.84 -9.67
N LYS A 26 9.36 -19.79 -10.95
CA LYS A 26 9.00 -18.71 -11.88
C LYS A 26 7.48 -18.53 -11.95
N GLY A 27 7.00 -17.30 -11.72
CA GLY A 27 5.57 -16.97 -11.67
C GLY A 27 4.91 -17.22 -10.30
N ARG A 28 5.70 -17.17 -9.22
CA ARG A 28 5.22 -17.06 -7.84
C ARG A 28 5.99 -15.97 -7.10
N GLY A 29 5.30 -15.21 -6.27
CA GLY A 29 5.86 -14.42 -5.18
C GLY A 29 5.86 -15.15 -3.83
N CYS A 30 6.56 -14.59 -2.85
CA CYS A 30 6.47 -14.97 -1.44
C CYS A 30 6.49 -13.72 -0.55
N LEU A 31 5.75 -13.75 0.56
CA LEU A 31 5.80 -12.72 1.59
C LEU A 31 6.64 -13.28 2.75
N ILE A 32 7.77 -12.63 3.07
CA ILE A 32 8.76 -13.17 4.01
C ILE A 32 8.81 -12.29 5.26
N LYS A 33 8.52 -12.86 6.43
CA LYS A 33 8.69 -12.21 7.73
C LYS A 33 10.07 -12.57 8.30
N CYS A 34 11.11 -11.83 7.91
CA CYS A 34 12.49 -12.05 8.35
C CYS A 34 13.09 -10.82 9.07
N ASP A 35 14.11 -11.06 9.89
CA ASP A 35 14.89 -10.00 10.54
C ASP A 35 16.11 -9.65 9.66
N LEU A 36 16.04 -8.51 8.97
CA LEU A 36 17.06 -8.11 7.99
C LEU A 36 18.31 -7.51 8.66
N LYS A 37 19.44 -8.22 8.59
CA LYS A 37 20.76 -7.67 8.93
C LYS A 37 21.39 -6.94 7.74
N TYR A 38 21.36 -5.62 7.76
CA TYR A 38 21.96 -4.78 6.72
C TYR A 38 23.50 -4.76 6.85
N THR A 39 24.17 -5.63 6.09
CA THR A 39 25.65 -5.79 6.13
C THR A 39 26.37 -4.53 5.66
N ASP A 40 27.63 -4.32 6.09
CA ASP A 40 28.40 -3.14 5.66
C ASP A 40 28.71 -3.12 4.15
N LYS A 41 28.76 -4.30 3.51
CA LYS A 41 28.84 -4.44 2.05
C LYS A 41 27.56 -3.94 1.38
N CYS A 42 26.39 -4.21 1.95
CA CYS A 42 25.11 -3.67 1.50
C CYS A 42 25.06 -2.15 1.76
N LYS A 43 25.33 -1.70 2.99
CA LYS A 43 25.39 -0.26 3.35
C LYS A 43 26.20 0.53 2.33
N LYS A 44 27.44 0.12 2.02
CA LYS A 44 28.31 0.80 1.05
C LYS A 44 27.73 0.84 -0.38
N LYS A 45 27.02 -0.20 -0.81
CA LYS A 45 26.39 -0.26 -2.14
C LYS A 45 25.15 0.63 -2.24
N THR A 46 24.34 0.68 -1.18
CA THR A 46 23.05 1.38 -1.15
C THR A 46 23.05 2.60 -0.22
N ILE A 47 24.22 3.22 0.00
CA ILE A 47 24.38 4.38 0.89
C ILE A 47 23.67 5.63 0.36
N LYS A 48 23.64 5.79 -0.97
CA LYS A 48 23.10 6.99 -1.62
C LYS A 48 21.57 7.07 -1.63
N TYR A 49 20.89 5.92 -1.66
CA TYR A 49 19.44 5.82 -1.53
C TYR A 49 19.09 4.58 -0.70
N PRO A 50 19.08 4.70 0.64
CA PRO A 50 18.93 3.55 1.53
C PRO A 50 17.51 2.97 1.50
N LEU A 51 17.42 1.68 1.82
CA LEU A 51 16.15 1.03 2.17
C LEU A 51 15.71 1.52 3.54
N ALA A 52 14.51 2.11 3.64
CA ALA A 52 13.90 2.50 4.90
C ALA A 52 13.00 1.36 5.43
N PRO A 53 13.40 0.62 6.49
CA PRO A 53 12.54 -0.35 7.13
C PRO A 53 11.55 0.33 8.08
N GLU A 54 10.26 0.22 7.77
CA GLU A 54 9.18 0.64 8.67
C GLU A 54 9.06 -0.35 9.87
N LYS A 55 8.70 0.15 11.06
CA LYS A 55 8.76 -0.62 12.31
C LYS A 55 7.38 -0.83 12.95
N THR A 56 6.92 -2.08 13.06
CA THR A 56 6.37 -2.70 14.30
C THR A 56 6.00 -4.17 14.08
N ARG A 57 5.91 -4.97 15.17
CA ARG A 57 5.69 -6.43 15.12
C ARG A 57 4.79 -6.84 16.31
N PRO A 58 3.58 -7.41 16.12
CA PRO A 58 2.80 -8.00 17.21
C PRO A 58 3.46 -9.29 17.70
N LYS A 59 3.18 -9.66 18.95
CA LYS A 59 3.81 -10.79 19.66
C LYS A 59 3.13 -12.12 19.32
N LYS A 60 3.78 -13.24 19.65
CA LYS A 60 3.30 -14.59 19.29
C LYS A 60 2.15 -15.04 20.20
N GLU A 61 2.15 -14.52 21.42
CA GLU A 61 1.13 -14.68 22.46
C GLU A 61 -0.23 -14.05 22.09
N GLU A 62 -0.23 -13.12 21.12
CA GLU A 62 -1.40 -12.33 20.69
C GLU A 62 -2.17 -13.01 19.53
N LEU A 63 -1.85 -14.28 19.22
CA LEU A 63 -2.41 -15.04 18.10
C LEU A 63 -3.40 -16.12 18.57
N SER A 64 -4.56 -16.18 17.93
CA SER A 64 -5.63 -17.15 18.21
C SER A 64 -5.43 -18.48 17.48
N ASN A 65 -5.91 -19.57 18.08
CA ASN A 65 -5.86 -20.91 17.48
C ASN A 65 -6.55 -21.02 16.10
N TYR A 66 -7.54 -20.16 15.84
CA TYR A 66 -8.21 -20.09 14.53
C TYR A 66 -7.27 -19.55 13.43
N GLN A 67 -6.38 -18.60 13.76
CA GLN A 67 -5.37 -18.07 12.83
C GLN A 67 -4.29 -19.12 12.49
N LEU A 68 -4.05 -20.10 13.36
CA LEU A 68 -3.13 -21.21 13.12
C LEU A 68 -3.70 -22.27 12.16
N ASN A 69 -5.03 -22.42 12.09
CA ASN A 69 -5.70 -23.49 11.32
C ASN A 69 -6.02 -23.14 9.85
N LEU A 70 -5.78 -21.91 9.39
CA LEU A 70 -6.31 -21.37 8.12
C LEU A 70 -5.43 -21.62 6.87
N LEU A 71 -4.42 -22.49 6.94
CA LEU A 71 -3.22 -22.44 6.08
C LEU A 71 -3.24 -23.38 4.84
N GLY A 72 -4.30 -23.33 4.02
CA GLY A 72 -4.57 -24.22 2.86
C GLY A 72 -3.70 -24.09 1.58
N ASN A 73 -4.17 -24.61 0.42
CA ASN A 73 -3.30 -24.95 -0.74
C ASN A 73 -3.87 -24.82 -2.21
N LYS A 74 -3.24 -23.98 -3.10
CA LYS A 74 -3.17 -23.92 -4.63
C LYS A 74 -4.06 -22.85 -5.36
N PRO A 75 -3.65 -22.10 -6.44
CA PRO A 75 -2.37 -21.44 -6.87
C PRO A 75 -2.45 -19.92 -7.35
N LEU A 76 -1.33 -19.25 -7.69
CA LEU A 76 -1.03 -17.83 -7.29
C LEU A 76 -1.38 -16.52 -8.11
N GLU A 77 -1.16 -16.39 -9.44
CA GLU A 77 -0.98 -15.03 -10.07
C GLU A 77 -1.73 -14.76 -11.41
N SER A 78 -2.26 -13.53 -11.59
CA SER A 78 -2.88 -13.06 -12.85
C SER A 78 -2.76 -11.53 -13.08
N ASP A 79 -3.10 -11.08 -14.28
CA ASP A 79 -3.09 -9.68 -14.77
C ASP A 79 -4.46 -8.99 -14.75
N TRP A 80 -5.40 -9.56 -13.97
CA TRP A 80 -6.81 -9.16 -13.86
C TRP A 80 -7.09 -7.65 -13.74
N LEU A 81 -6.22 -6.89 -13.07
CA LEU A 81 -6.38 -5.46 -12.82
C LEU A 81 -5.98 -4.59 -14.04
N ALA A 82 -5.24 -5.13 -15.01
CA ALA A 82 -4.68 -4.36 -16.13
C ALA A 82 -5.76 -3.66 -16.96
N LYS A 83 -6.90 -4.32 -17.21
CA LYS A 83 -8.03 -3.73 -17.96
C LYS A 83 -8.60 -2.47 -17.28
N TYR A 84 -8.69 -2.49 -15.95
CA TYR A 84 -9.20 -1.37 -15.16
C TYR A 84 -8.23 -0.17 -15.18
N ILE A 85 -6.93 -0.42 -14.95
CA ILE A 85 -5.90 0.63 -14.97
C ILE A 85 -5.76 1.25 -16.36
N ASN A 86 -5.76 0.43 -17.42
CA ASN A 86 -5.67 0.92 -18.79
C ASN A 86 -6.88 1.79 -19.13
N PHE A 87 -8.10 1.35 -18.81
CA PHE A 87 -9.31 2.13 -19.03
C PHE A 87 -9.23 3.51 -18.34
N ASN A 88 -8.94 3.56 -17.04
CA ASN A 88 -8.84 4.84 -16.32
C ASN A 88 -7.72 5.73 -16.88
N THR A 89 -6.60 5.15 -17.32
CA THR A 89 -5.49 5.89 -17.93
C THR A 89 -5.89 6.49 -19.29
N GLU A 90 -6.57 5.72 -20.14
CA GLU A 90 -7.10 6.21 -21.41
C GLU A 90 -8.12 7.33 -21.22
N GLN A 91 -9.05 7.19 -20.26
CA GLN A 91 -10.02 8.24 -19.97
C GLN A 91 -9.33 9.51 -19.49
N ARG A 92 -8.35 9.40 -18.58
CA ARG A 92 -7.53 10.53 -18.11
C ARG A 92 -6.78 11.26 -19.25
N THR A 93 -6.32 10.53 -20.26
CA THR A 93 -5.68 11.13 -21.46
C THR A 93 -6.69 11.82 -22.38
N LYS A 94 -7.94 11.34 -22.43
CA LYS A 94 -9.03 11.91 -23.24
C LYS A 94 -9.71 13.11 -22.56
N SER A 95 -9.58 13.23 -21.23
CA SER A 95 -10.17 14.30 -20.40
C SER A 95 -9.71 15.70 -20.82
N LYS A 96 -10.67 16.61 -20.97
CA LYS A 96 -10.41 18.00 -21.36
C LYS A 96 -10.32 18.94 -20.15
N SER A 97 -11.06 18.63 -19.09
CA SER A 97 -11.02 19.39 -17.83
C SER A 97 -10.06 18.75 -16.83
N ASP A 98 -9.53 19.57 -15.91
CA ASP A 98 -8.68 19.06 -14.83
C ASP A 98 -9.49 18.24 -13.81
N PHE A 99 -10.76 18.60 -13.58
CA PHE A 99 -11.70 17.81 -12.78
C PHE A 99 -11.81 16.35 -13.27
N GLU A 100 -12.00 16.13 -14.58
CA GLU A 100 -12.06 14.77 -15.13
C GLU A 100 -10.70 14.05 -14.99
N LYS A 101 -9.58 14.74 -15.24
CA LYS A 101 -8.24 14.15 -15.09
C LYS A 101 -7.98 13.69 -13.67
N ASP A 102 -8.41 14.48 -12.69
CA ASP A 102 -8.29 14.18 -11.26
C ASP A 102 -9.27 13.10 -10.82
N LEU A 103 -10.49 13.05 -11.37
CA LEU A 103 -11.42 11.94 -11.15
C LEU A 103 -10.81 10.60 -11.59
N TRP A 104 -10.27 10.50 -12.80
CA TRP A 104 -9.67 9.25 -13.29
C TRP A 104 -8.38 8.87 -12.55
N LYS A 105 -7.59 9.86 -12.11
CA LYS A 105 -6.46 9.65 -11.17
C LYS A 105 -6.96 9.10 -9.82
N LEU A 106 -8.03 9.69 -9.29
CA LEU A 106 -8.65 9.32 -8.02
C LEU A 106 -9.24 7.91 -8.07
N MET A 107 -9.79 7.44 -9.19
CA MET A 107 -10.27 6.05 -9.32
C MET A 107 -9.14 5.04 -9.08
N ASN A 108 -7.98 5.22 -9.73
CA ASN A 108 -6.80 4.37 -9.52
C ASN A 108 -6.26 4.46 -8.08
N ASN A 109 -6.10 5.68 -7.55
CA ASN A 109 -5.55 5.90 -6.21
C ASN A 109 -6.50 5.40 -5.10
N SER A 110 -7.81 5.59 -5.26
CA SER A 110 -8.82 5.12 -4.32
C SER A 110 -8.92 3.62 -4.31
N PHE A 111 -8.78 2.95 -5.46
CA PHE A 111 -8.69 1.49 -5.50
C PHE A 111 -7.53 1.00 -4.63
N TYR A 112 -6.31 1.53 -4.83
CA TYR A 112 -5.15 1.20 -4.02
C TYR A 112 -5.37 1.48 -2.53
N GLY A 113 -5.83 2.68 -2.16
CA GLY A 113 -6.14 3.05 -0.79
C GLY A 113 -7.20 2.13 -0.16
N LYS A 114 -8.16 1.62 -0.94
CA LYS A 114 -9.18 0.67 -0.47
C LYS A 114 -8.61 -0.72 -0.15
N THR A 115 -7.48 -1.11 -0.74
CA THR A 115 -6.79 -2.36 -0.40
C THR A 115 -6.13 -2.30 0.98
N LEU A 116 -5.70 -1.11 1.41
CA LEU A 116 -4.99 -0.84 2.67
C LEU A 116 -5.87 -0.18 3.77
N GLU A 117 -7.19 -0.12 3.57
CA GLU A 117 -8.13 0.53 4.51
C GLU A 117 -8.05 -0.10 5.92
N ASP A 118 -7.70 0.70 6.94
CA ASP A 118 -7.75 0.23 8.32
C ASP A 118 -9.20 0.17 8.83
N ILE A 119 -9.77 -1.02 8.72
CA ILE A 119 -11.12 -1.33 9.17
C ILE A 119 -11.31 -1.25 10.69
N ARG A 120 -10.23 -1.19 11.49
CA ARG A 120 -10.30 -1.05 12.96
C ARG A 120 -10.58 0.39 13.38
N GLY A 121 -10.15 1.37 12.57
CA GLY A 121 -10.43 2.79 12.77
C GLY A 121 -11.84 3.22 12.32
N ARG A 122 -12.73 2.27 12.02
CA ARG A 122 -14.11 2.56 11.62
C ARG A 122 -15.01 2.74 12.84
N SER A 123 -15.85 3.77 12.79
CA SER A 123 -16.93 4.01 13.74
C SER A 123 -18.30 3.88 13.07
N GLU A 124 -19.32 3.52 13.84
CA GLU A 124 -20.74 3.60 13.42
C GLU A 124 -21.31 4.94 13.89
N ILE A 125 -21.54 5.86 12.94
CA ILE A 125 -22.23 7.13 13.20
C ILE A 125 -23.72 6.95 12.90
N LYS A 126 -24.58 7.34 13.85
CA LYS A 126 -26.03 7.45 13.62
C LYS A 126 -26.52 8.86 13.83
N LEU A 127 -27.28 9.35 12.85
CA LEU A 127 -28.00 10.61 12.94
C LEU A 127 -29.39 10.31 13.52
N LEU A 128 -29.71 10.91 14.66
CA LEU A 128 -30.94 10.71 15.40
C LEU A 128 -31.63 12.06 15.64
N THR A 129 -32.96 12.05 15.55
CA THR A 129 -33.80 13.23 15.82
C THR A 129 -34.66 13.07 17.07
N ASP A 130 -34.94 11.83 17.50
CA ASP A 130 -35.67 11.53 18.73
C ASP A 130 -34.76 11.49 19.97
N ARG A 131 -35.26 12.07 21.07
CA ARG A 131 -34.53 12.20 22.33
C ARG A 131 -34.45 10.89 23.12
N GLU A 132 -35.44 10.00 23.01
CA GLU A 132 -35.41 8.70 23.69
C GLU A 132 -34.48 7.72 22.96
N GLU A 133 -34.45 7.74 21.62
CA GLU A 133 -33.43 7.04 20.84
C GLU A 133 -32.02 7.52 21.19
N VAL A 134 -31.77 8.84 21.25
CA VAL A 134 -30.46 9.39 21.67
C VAL A 134 -30.03 8.83 23.03
N LYS A 135 -30.92 8.87 24.05
CA LYS A 135 -30.65 8.27 25.37
C LYS A 135 -30.36 6.77 25.30
N LYS A 136 -31.06 6.03 24.44
CA LYS A 136 -30.87 4.59 24.23
C LYS A 136 -29.51 4.26 23.61
N TYR A 137 -29.00 5.10 22.70
CA TYR A 137 -27.68 4.90 22.09
C TYR A 137 -26.53 5.32 23.00
N ILE A 138 -26.65 6.44 23.74
CA ILE A 138 -25.64 6.88 24.73
C ILE A 138 -25.42 5.82 25.81
N LYS A 139 -26.47 5.10 26.23
CA LYS A 139 -26.38 4.02 27.22
C LYS A 139 -25.70 2.74 26.74
N LYS A 140 -25.30 2.63 25.46
CA LYS A 140 -24.67 1.41 24.96
C LYS A 140 -23.20 1.32 25.40
N PRO A 141 -22.67 0.13 25.70
CA PRO A 141 -21.26 -0.05 26.09
C PRO A 141 -20.28 0.26 24.95
N ASN A 142 -20.77 0.36 23.70
CA ASN A 142 -19.96 0.76 22.54
C ASN A 142 -20.16 2.23 22.14
N PHE A 143 -20.89 3.04 22.91
CA PHE A 143 -20.93 4.49 22.73
C PHE A 143 -19.51 5.07 22.80
N LYS A 144 -19.20 6.05 21.94
CA LYS A 144 -17.90 6.72 21.90
C LYS A 144 -18.04 8.21 22.16
N ASP A 145 -18.88 8.90 21.38
CA ASP A 145 -19.09 10.35 21.50
C ASP A 145 -20.42 10.78 20.86
N SER A 146 -20.84 12.02 21.10
CA SER A 146 -22.04 12.61 20.51
C SER A 146 -21.85 14.06 20.07
N THR A 147 -22.23 14.39 18.84
CA THR A 147 -22.21 15.76 18.30
C THR A 147 -23.63 16.24 18.06
N ILE A 148 -24.04 17.30 18.75
CA ILE A 148 -25.33 17.96 18.54
C ILE A 148 -25.17 18.95 17.38
N PHE A 149 -25.98 18.80 16.32
CA PHE A 149 -25.99 19.74 15.20
C PHE A 149 -27.03 20.85 15.39
N ASN A 150 -28.19 20.51 15.97
CA ASN A 150 -29.25 21.44 16.37
C ASN A 150 -30.22 20.73 17.34
N ASP A 151 -31.25 21.44 17.81
CA ASP A 151 -32.25 20.97 18.78
C ASP A 151 -32.97 19.66 18.41
N ASN A 152 -33.00 19.34 17.11
CA ASN A 152 -33.70 18.21 16.50
C ASN A 152 -32.75 17.22 15.81
N LEU A 153 -31.42 17.35 15.92
CA LEU A 153 -30.47 16.47 15.23
C LEU A 153 -29.16 16.27 16.02
N VAL A 154 -28.87 15.01 16.34
CA VAL A 154 -27.66 14.58 17.05
C VAL A 154 -27.00 13.42 16.30
N ALA A 155 -25.68 13.52 16.04
CA ALA A 155 -24.86 12.37 15.70
C ALA A 155 -24.43 11.63 16.96
N ILE A 156 -24.62 10.32 17.00
CA ILE A 156 -24.03 9.42 17.99
C ILE A 156 -22.95 8.58 17.29
N GLU A 157 -21.69 8.77 17.69
CA GLU A 157 -20.56 7.94 17.27
C GLU A 157 -20.45 6.73 18.21
N ASN A 158 -20.35 5.53 17.64
CA ASN A 158 -20.16 4.29 18.37
C ASN A 158 -18.95 3.52 17.83
N ASN A 159 -18.23 2.85 18.71
CA ASN A 159 -17.22 1.86 18.35
C ASN A 159 -17.88 0.66 17.67
N VAL A 160 -17.27 0.15 16.60
CA VAL A 160 -17.75 -1.05 15.89
C VAL A 160 -17.47 -2.28 16.75
N THR A 161 -18.52 -3.02 17.12
CA THR A 161 -18.44 -4.18 18.04
C THR A 161 -17.86 -5.44 17.41
N SER A 162 -17.81 -5.54 16.08
CA SER A 162 -17.25 -6.69 15.36
C SER A 162 -16.62 -6.25 14.04
N VAL A 163 -15.34 -6.54 13.86
CA VAL A 163 -14.52 -6.07 12.73
C VAL A 163 -14.22 -7.25 11.79
N LYS A 164 -14.78 -7.21 10.57
CA LYS A 164 -14.56 -8.23 9.54
C LYS A 164 -13.38 -7.87 8.63
N PHE A 165 -12.26 -8.59 8.77
CA PHE A 165 -11.09 -8.49 7.89
C PHE A 165 -11.41 -8.95 6.46
N ASN A 166 -11.84 -8.00 5.62
CA ASN A 166 -12.23 -8.22 4.22
C ASN A 166 -11.45 -7.36 3.21
N LYS A 167 -10.30 -6.82 3.60
CA LYS A 167 -9.44 -6.00 2.74
C LYS A 167 -8.27 -6.82 2.20
N PRO A 168 -7.98 -6.77 0.89
CA PRO A 168 -6.84 -7.47 0.30
C PRO A 168 -5.55 -6.70 0.59
N ILE A 169 -5.14 -6.60 1.86
CA ILE A 169 -3.96 -5.82 2.30
C ILE A 169 -2.67 -6.30 1.60
N TYR A 170 -2.58 -7.60 1.32
CA TYR A 170 -1.50 -8.20 0.54
C TYR A 170 -1.35 -7.59 -0.87
N LEU A 171 -2.43 -7.09 -1.47
CA LEU A 171 -2.45 -6.49 -2.79
C LEU A 171 -1.82 -5.10 -2.74
N GLY A 172 -2.20 -4.30 -1.74
CA GLY A 172 -1.60 -3.00 -1.48
C GLY A 172 -0.11 -3.11 -1.15
N GLN A 173 0.27 -4.09 -0.31
CA GLN A 173 1.68 -4.39 -0.02
C GLN A 173 2.46 -4.70 -1.31
N ALA A 174 1.95 -5.60 -2.17
CA ALA A 174 2.62 -5.96 -3.41
C ALA A 174 2.75 -4.77 -4.39
N ILE A 175 1.72 -3.92 -4.49
CA ILE A 175 1.76 -2.69 -5.30
C ILE A 175 2.83 -1.72 -4.77
N LEU A 176 2.90 -1.52 -3.44
CA LEU A 176 3.90 -0.67 -2.80
C LEU A 176 5.32 -1.18 -3.00
N ASP A 177 5.54 -2.48 -2.85
CA ASP A 177 6.86 -3.10 -3.04
C ASP A 177 7.33 -3.01 -4.50
N TYR A 178 6.42 -3.20 -5.48
CA TYR A 178 6.75 -2.97 -6.89
C TYR A 178 7.03 -1.48 -7.20
N SER A 179 6.31 -0.55 -6.59
CA SER A 179 6.57 0.89 -6.72
C SER A 179 7.94 1.25 -6.14
N LYS A 180 8.26 0.82 -4.91
CA LYS A 180 9.58 0.98 -4.29
C LYS A 180 10.68 0.36 -5.17
N GLN A 181 10.47 -0.85 -5.71
CA GLN A 181 11.43 -1.51 -6.60
C GLN A 181 11.69 -0.68 -7.88
N LEU A 182 10.66 -0.10 -8.49
CA LEU A 182 10.80 0.75 -9.69
C LEU A 182 11.67 2.00 -9.40
N MET A 183 11.44 2.65 -8.25
CA MET A 183 12.22 3.83 -7.83
C MET A 183 13.68 3.48 -7.55
N TYR A 184 13.94 2.33 -6.91
CA TYR A 184 15.31 1.84 -6.71
C TYR A 184 16.00 1.45 -8.02
N ASP A 185 15.29 0.80 -8.95
CA ASP A 185 15.83 0.43 -10.25
C ASP A 185 16.20 1.69 -11.06
N PHE A 186 15.30 2.67 -11.16
CA PHE A 186 15.58 3.96 -11.80
C PHE A 186 16.80 4.65 -11.17
N TYR A 187 16.86 4.75 -9.84
CA TYR A 187 17.97 5.42 -9.16
C TYR A 187 19.31 4.69 -9.38
N TYR A 188 19.39 3.39 -9.14
CA TYR A 188 20.67 2.66 -9.19
C TYR A 188 21.09 2.27 -10.62
N ASN A 189 20.15 1.97 -11.51
CA ASN A 189 20.43 1.50 -12.87
C ASN A 189 20.37 2.59 -13.95
N VAL A 190 19.79 3.76 -13.69
CA VAL A 190 19.81 4.91 -14.62
C VAL A 190 20.60 6.07 -14.00
N VAL A 191 20.06 6.73 -12.96
CA VAL A 191 20.61 7.98 -12.38
C VAL A 191 22.07 7.81 -11.95
N ASN A 192 22.38 6.76 -11.18
CA ASN A 192 23.73 6.54 -10.66
C ASN A 192 24.73 6.01 -11.71
N LYS A 193 24.27 5.59 -12.90
CA LYS A 193 25.14 5.27 -14.05
C LYS A 193 25.49 6.50 -14.85
N LEU A 194 24.50 7.34 -15.18
CA LEU A 194 24.70 8.62 -15.87
C LEU A 194 25.55 9.57 -15.02
N TRP A 195 25.13 9.84 -13.79
CA TRP A 195 25.76 10.83 -12.92
C TRP A 195 26.36 10.18 -11.67
N LYS A 196 27.56 9.60 -11.79
CA LYS A 196 28.27 8.94 -10.66
C LYS A 196 28.47 9.84 -9.43
N LYS A 197 28.51 11.17 -9.61
CA LYS A 197 28.64 12.18 -8.54
C LYS A 197 27.30 12.80 -8.12
N ASN A 198 26.14 12.23 -8.50
CA ASN A 198 24.85 12.70 -7.99
C ASN A 198 24.75 12.54 -6.47
N GLU A 199 24.02 13.46 -5.84
CA GLU A 199 23.60 13.42 -4.44
C GLU A 199 22.07 13.40 -4.41
N LEU A 200 21.49 12.52 -3.58
CA LEU A 200 20.07 12.48 -3.32
C LEU A 200 19.73 13.55 -2.26
N ILE A 201 18.88 14.50 -2.60
CA ILE A 201 18.40 15.54 -1.69
C ILE A 201 17.17 15.05 -0.93
N ALA A 202 16.18 14.53 -1.67
CA ALA A 202 14.92 14.05 -1.13
C ALA A 202 14.25 13.06 -2.10
N SER A 203 13.24 12.34 -1.63
CA SER A 203 12.34 11.53 -2.46
C SER A 203 10.95 11.53 -1.84
N ASP A 204 9.91 11.71 -2.65
CA ASP A 204 8.52 11.54 -2.24
C ASP A 204 7.81 10.63 -3.24
N THR A 205 7.38 9.46 -2.79
CA THR A 205 6.51 8.50 -3.49
C THR A 205 6.96 8.10 -4.90
N ASP A 206 6.67 8.91 -5.91
CA ASP A 206 6.99 8.73 -7.33
C ASP A 206 8.02 9.75 -7.87
N SER A 207 8.62 10.56 -6.98
CA SER A 207 9.59 11.62 -7.30
C SER A 207 10.93 11.45 -6.58
N ILE A 208 12.01 11.94 -7.22
CA ILE A 208 13.38 11.97 -6.68
C ILE A 208 13.99 13.34 -6.96
N PHE A 209 14.50 14.00 -5.92
CA PHE A 209 15.16 15.30 -5.99
C PHE A 209 16.67 15.11 -5.88
N LEU A 210 17.42 15.56 -6.90
CA LEU A 210 18.84 15.27 -7.09
C LEU A 210 19.65 16.55 -7.24
N ASN A 211 20.84 16.57 -6.61
CA ASN A 211 21.91 17.49 -6.98
C ASN A 211 22.81 16.79 -8.00
N ILE A 212 22.94 17.38 -9.19
CA ILE A 212 23.76 16.85 -10.29
C ILE A 212 24.63 17.99 -10.82
N LYS A 213 25.92 17.71 -10.99
CA LYS A 213 26.88 18.61 -11.63
C LYS A 213 27.25 18.01 -12.99
N THR A 214 26.68 18.57 -14.06
CA THR A 214 26.94 18.25 -15.47
C THR A 214 26.82 19.53 -16.31
N GLU A 215 27.29 19.50 -17.56
CA GLU A 215 27.22 20.64 -18.49
C GLU A 215 25.81 20.78 -19.09
N ASP A 216 25.22 19.68 -19.56
CA ASP A 216 23.83 19.61 -20.03
C ASP A 216 23.18 18.29 -19.62
N ILE A 217 22.12 18.40 -18.81
CA ILE A 217 21.36 17.24 -18.30
C ILE A 217 20.52 16.56 -19.39
N TYR A 218 20.08 17.29 -20.41
CA TYR A 218 19.25 16.76 -21.50
C TYR A 218 20.09 15.98 -22.51
N GLU A 219 21.32 16.41 -22.79
CA GLU A 219 22.27 15.63 -23.62
C GLU A 219 22.70 14.33 -22.91
N ASP A 220 22.89 14.35 -21.59
CA ASP A 220 23.16 13.14 -20.83
C ASP A 220 21.99 12.14 -20.85
N MET A 221 20.74 12.62 -20.90
CA MET A 221 19.54 11.78 -20.97
C MET A 221 19.25 11.19 -22.36
N LYS A 222 20.01 11.55 -23.41
CA LYS A 222 19.88 10.96 -24.76
C LYS A 222 20.70 9.67 -24.96
N LYS A 223 21.53 9.29 -23.98
CA LYS A 223 22.49 8.17 -24.03
C LYS A 223 21.91 6.89 -23.42
#